data_AF-A0A9X2KLF0-F1
#
_entry.id   AF-A0A9X2KLF0-F1
#
_cell.length_a   1.000
_cell.length_b   1.000
_cell.length_c   1.000
_cell.angle_alpha   90.00
_cell.angle_beta   90.00
_cell.angle_gamma   90.00
#
_symmetry.space_group_name_H-M   'P 1'
#
loop_
_entity.id
_entity.type
_entity.pdbx_description
1 polymer ?
#
loop_
_entity_poly.entity_id
_entity_poly.type
_entity_poly.pdbx_seq_one_letter_code
_entity_poly.pdbx_strand_id
1 'polypeptide(L)'
;MVYLGPFGPVVLLALLGAFVLAMRSRAVTTSLSLPLRLWCGAYVVYLLVFLFPQTSTFRLLLPLFPLAAPLAAVSESRAYRVLLLVGAALGQIVWAGWLWHWHELPGGGDYPP
;
A
#
# COMPACT_ATOMS: atom_id res chain seq x y z
N MET A 1 -20.48 -1.22 -3.40
CA MET A 1 -19.02 -1.45 -3.30
C MET A 1 -18.51 -2.30 -4.46
N VAL A 2 -18.50 -1.77 -5.68
CA VAL A 2 -17.87 -2.41 -6.84
C VAL A 2 -17.19 -1.31 -7.66
N TYR A 3 -16.13 -0.69 -7.11
CA TYR A 3 -15.43 0.41 -7.79
C TYR A 3 -14.58 -0.07 -9.01
N LEU A 4 -14.39 -1.39 -9.19
CA LEU A 4 -13.63 -1.99 -10.30
C LEU A 4 -14.44 -2.91 -11.23
N GLY A 5 -15.76 -3.03 -11.03
CA GLY A 5 -16.60 -3.89 -11.88
C GLY A 5 -16.12 -5.36 -11.92
N PRO A 6 -16.41 -6.09 -13.01
CA PRO A 6 -15.92 -7.45 -13.24
C PRO A 6 -14.38 -7.55 -13.37
N PHE A 7 -13.67 -6.42 -13.45
CA PHE A 7 -12.20 -6.39 -13.52
C PHE A 7 -11.52 -6.50 -12.15
N GLY A 8 -12.26 -6.39 -11.04
CA GLY A 8 -11.70 -6.51 -9.69
C GLY A 8 -10.83 -7.75 -9.48
N PRO A 9 -11.32 -8.96 -9.78
CA PRO A 9 -10.53 -10.20 -9.69
C PRO A 9 -9.30 -10.19 -10.60
N VAL A 10 -9.42 -9.65 -11.83
CA VAL A 10 -8.31 -9.59 -12.78
C VAL A 10 -7.18 -8.70 -12.26
N VAL A 11 -7.54 -7.52 -11.74
CA VAL A 11 -6.57 -6.58 -11.14
C VAL A 11 -5.92 -7.20 -9.91
N LEU A 12 -6.68 -7.90 -9.06
CA LEU A 12 -6.14 -8.60 -7.90
C LEU A 12 -5.12 -9.67 -8.31
N LEU A 13 -5.46 -10.52 -9.29
CA LEU A 13 -4.56 -11.55 -9.80
C LEU A 13 -3.29 -10.95 -10.41
N ALA A 14 -3.42 -9.84 -11.16
CA ALA A 14 -2.27 -9.13 -11.72
C ALA A 14 -1.35 -8.58 -10.61
N LEU A 15 -1.91 -7.97 -9.56
CA LEU A 15 -1.16 -7.47 -8.41
C LEU A 15 -0.46 -8.59 -7.64
N LEU A 16 -1.13 -9.74 -7.46
CA LEU A 16 -0.53 -10.92 -6.83
C LEU A 16 0.61 -11.49 -7.68
N GLY A 17 0.43 -11.59 -8.99
CA GLY A 17 1.48 -11.99 -9.92
C GLY A 17 2.70 -11.05 -9.83
N ALA A 18 2.45 -9.74 -9.85
CA ALA A 18 3.49 -8.73 -9.69
C ALA A 18 4.21 -8.84 -8.33
N PHE A 19 3.47 -9.07 -7.25
CA PHE A 19 4.04 -9.27 -5.91
C PHE A 19 4.96 -10.51 -5.87
N VAL A 20 4.51 -11.64 -6.41
CA VAL A 20 5.31 -12.87 -6.47
C VAL A 20 6.57 -12.66 -7.30
N LEU A 21 6.47 -12.00 -8.46
CA LEU A 21 7.62 -11.66 -9.30
C LEU A 21 8.59 -10.73 -8.56
N ALA A 22 8.09 -9.70 -7.87
CA ALA A 22 8.90 -8.80 -7.06
C ALA A 22 9.63 -9.56 -5.94
N MET A 23 8.97 -10.48 -5.23
CA MET A 23 9.57 -11.31 -4.17
C MET A 23 10.69 -12.24 -4.64
N ARG A 24 10.74 -12.51 -5.95
CA ARG A 24 11.80 -13.28 -6.61
C ARG A 24 12.88 -12.40 -7.25
N SER A 25 12.68 -11.09 -7.32
CA SER A 25 13.63 -10.16 -7.90
C SER A 25 14.93 -10.10 -7.09
N ARG A 26 16.05 -9.80 -7.77
CA ARG A 26 17.34 -9.61 -7.11
C ARG A 26 17.25 -8.54 -6.03
N ALA A 27 16.60 -7.41 -6.33
CA ALA A 27 16.41 -6.30 -5.41
C ALA A 27 15.86 -6.76 -4.05
N VAL A 28 14.78 -7.56 -4.04
CA VAL A 28 14.21 -8.10 -2.80
C VAL A 28 15.14 -9.10 -2.13
N THR A 29 15.71 -10.02 -2.89
CA THR A 29 16.56 -11.08 -2.30
C THR A 29 17.85 -10.56 -1.70
N THR A 30 18.38 -9.44 -2.19
CA THR A 30 19.61 -8.82 -1.68
C THR A 30 19.35 -7.77 -0.62
N SER A 31 18.20 -7.10 -0.63
CA SER A 31 17.88 -6.04 0.33
C SER A 31 17.10 -6.51 1.55
N LEU A 32 16.41 -7.66 1.48
CA LEU A 32 15.56 -8.16 2.55
C LEU A 32 16.06 -9.51 3.08
N SER A 33 16.19 -9.59 4.41
CA SER A 33 16.47 -10.84 5.10
C SER A 33 15.30 -11.83 4.96
N LEU A 34 15.58 -13.13 5.12
CA LEU A 34 14.56 -14.18 5.02
C LEU A 34 13.36 -13.97 5.96
N PRO A 35 13.53 -13.59 7.24
CA PRO A 35 12.40 -13.33 8.13
C PRO A 35 11.47 -12.23 7.62
N LEU A 36 12.02 -11.14 7.06
CA LEU A 36 11.22 -10.03 6.50
C LEU A 36 10.47 -10.45 5.23
N ARG A 37 11.07 -11.30 4.40
CA ARG A 37 10.39 -11.87 3.22
C ARG A 37 9.24 -12.78 3.63
N LEU A 38 9.45 -13.63 4.64
CA LEU A 38 8.40 -14.48 5.19
C LEU A 38 7.27 -13.66 5.82
N TRP A 39 7.60 -12.59 6.54
CA TRP A 39 6.61 -11.64 7.05
C TRP A 39 5.75 -11.07 5.94
N CYS A 40 6.35 -10.52 4.87
CA CYS A 40 5.61 -9.96 3.74
C CYS A 40 4.72 -11.02 3.08
N GLY A 41 5.23 -12.23 2.86
CA GLY A 41 4.46 -13.33 2.27
C GLY A 41 3.28 -13.75 3.16
N ALA A 42 3.53 -14.01 4.44
CA ALA A 42 2.50 -14.39 5.40
C ALA A 42 1.43 -13.30 5.57
N TYR A 43 1.84 -12.03 5.55
CA TYR A 43 0.92 -10.91 5.68
C TYR A 43 0.02 -10.75 4.45
N VAL A 44 0.55 -10.92 3.23
CA VAL A 44 -0.29 -10.94 2.02
C VAL A 44 -1.28 -12.10 2.06
N VAL A 45 -0.85 -13.29 2.47
CA VAL A 45 -1.76 -14.44 2.64
C VAL A 45 -2.84 -14.12 3.68
N TYR A 46 -2.47 -13.53 4.81
CA TYR A 46 -3.42 -13.09 5.84
C TYR A 46 -4.46 -12.12 5.27
N LEU A 47 -4.02 -11.11 4.50
CA LEU A 47 -4.93 -10.19 3.84
C LEU A 47 -5.86 -10.94 2.90
N LEU A 48 -5.38 -11.84 2.03
CA LEU A 48 -6.26 -12.58 1.10
C LEU A 48 -7.36 -13.39 1.80
N VAL A 49 -7.08 -13.94 2.98
CA VAL A 49 -8.05 -14.74 3.75
C VAL A 49 -9.05 -13.86 4.50
N PHE A 50 -8.59 -12.75 5.07
CA PHE A 50 -9.37 -11.92 6.00
C PHE A 50 -9.68 -10.51 5.47
N LEU A 51 -9.55 -10.26 4.15
CA LEU A 51 -9.79 -8.94 3.60
C LEU A 51 -11.29 -8.60 3.69
N PHE A 52 -11.63 -7.78 4.68
CA PHE A 52 -12.92 -7.11 4.73
C PHE A 52 -12.73 -5.68 4.22
N PRO A 53 -13.18 -5.34 2.99
CA PRO A 53 -13.01 -4.01 2.43
C PRO A 53 -14.02 -3.05 3.08
N GLN A 54 -13.84 -2.75 4.36
CA GLN A 54 -14.79 -1.92 5.10
C GLN A 54 -14.24 -0.58 5.58
N THR A 55 -12.92 -0.35 5.68
CA THR A 55 -12.35 1.01 5.80
C THR A 55 -10.87 1.01 5.39
N SER A 56 -10.46 2.05 4.64
CA SER A 56 -9.10 2.37 4.16
C SER A 56 -8.14 1.18 3.97
N THR A 57 -8.28 0.46 2.85
CA THR A 57 -7.34 -0.60 2.42
C THR A 57 -5.87 -0.17 2.50
N PHE A 58 -5.58 1.12 2.34
CA PHE A 58 -4.23 1.69 2.52
C PHE A 58 -3.62 1.38 3.89
N ARG A 59 -4.40 1.42 4.97
CA ARG A 59 -3.90 1.09 6.32
C ARG A 59 -3.52 -0.38 6.44
N LEU A 60 -4.25 -1.25 5.76
CA LEU A 60 -3.96 -2.67 5.70
C LEU A 60 -2.70 -2.96 4.88
N LEU A 61 -2.14 -2.01 4.14
CA LEU A 61 -0.89 -2.21 3.42
C LEU A 61 0.34 -1.72 4.22
N LEU A 62 0.15 -0.98 5.31
CA LEU A 62 1.25 -0.43 6.13
C LEU A 62 2.23 -1.51 6.63
N PRO A 63 1.81 -2.70 7.08
CA PRO A 63 2.76 -3.72 7.53
C PRO A 63 3.65 -4.30 6.43
N LEU A 64 3.41 -3.96 5.15
CA LEU A 64 4.30 -4.25 4.03
C LEU A 64 5.43 -3.20 3.85
N PHE A 65 5.65 -2.32 4.83
CA PHE A 65 6.77 -1.37 4.83
C PHE A 65 8.16 -1.95 4.52
N PRO A 66 8.50 -3.24 4.82
CA PRO A 66 9.83 -3.76 4.48
C PRO A 66 10.10 -3.70 2.97
N LEU A 67 9.07 -3.68 2.13
CA LEU A 67 9.18 -3.52 0.67
C LEU A 67 9.67 -2.14 0.24
N ALA A 68 9.75 -1.15 1.14
CA ALA A 68 10.38 0.13 0.83
C ALA A 68 11.90 0.01 0.59
N ALA A 69 12.57 -0.91 1.29
CA ALA A 69 14.01 -1.15 1.15
C ALA A 69 14.40 -1.62 -0.28
N PRO A 70 13.78 -2.67 -0.85
CA PRO A 70 14.09 -3.07 -2.23
C PRO A 70 13.70 -2.00 -3.24
N LEU A 71 12.63 -1.22 -3.01
CA LEU A 71 12.24 -0.09 -3.87
C LEU A 71 13.32 0.99 -3.94
N ALA A 72 13.94 1.32 -2.80
CA ALA A 72 15.08 2.24 -2.76
C ALA A 72 16.36 1.63 -3.36
N ALA A 73 16.50 0.30 -3.31
CA ALA A 73 17.62 -0.43 -3.89
C ALA A 73 17.53 -0.62 -5.42
N VAL A 74 16.38 -0.31 -6.05
CA VAL A 74 16.22 -0.38 -7.52
C VAL A 74 17.18 0.56 -8.25
N SER A 75 17.51 1.72 -7.66
CA SER A 75 18.41 2.70 -8.28
C SER A 75 19.27 3.42 -7.24
N GLU A 76 20.55 3.60 -7.60
CA GLU A 76 21.50 4.40 -6.81
C GLU A 76 21.37 5.91 -7.06
N SER A 77 20.56 6.32 -8.04
CA SER A 77 20.35 7.72 -8.36
C SER A 77 19.77 8.49 -7.18
N ARG A 78 20.47 9.55 -6.74
CA ARG A 78 19.99 10.47 -5.70
C ARG A 78 18.67 11.11 -6.09
N ALA A 79 18.51 11.49 -7.37
CA ALA A 79 17.27 12.06 -7.88
C ALA A 79 16.10 11.08 -7.72
N TYR A 80 16.30 9.81 -8.04
CA TYR A 80 15.28 8.77 -7.84
C TYR A 80 14.89 8.62 -6.37
N ARG A 81 15.88 8.56 -5.46
CA ARG A 81 15.62 8.43 -4.02
C ARG A 81 14.91 9.65 -3.44
N VAL A 82 15.30 10.86 -3.88
CA VAL A 82 14.62 12.10 -3.48
C VAL A 82 13.20 12.14 -4.01
N LEU A 83 12.98 11.76 -5.28
CA LEU A 83 11.63 11.65 -5.85
C LEU A 83 10.76 10.65 -5.09
N LEU A 84 11.32 9.49 -4.72
CA LEU A 84 10.62 8.48 -3.93
C LEU A 84 10.20 9.04 -2.56
N LEU A 85 11.12 9.73 -1.86
CA LEU A 85 10.86 10.33 -0.56
C LEU A 85 9.84 11.47 -0.64
N VAL A 86 10.01 12.39 -1.59
CA VAL A 86 9.08 13.51 -1.80
C VAL A 86 7.70 12.99 -2.20
N GLY A 87 7.63 12.01 -3.10
CA GLY A 87 6.38 11.38 -3.51
C GLY A 87 5.67 10.69 -2.34
N ALA A 88 6.41 9.97 -1.49
CA ALA A 88 5.85 9.37 -0.28
C ALA A 88 5.34 10.43 0.72
N ALA A 89 6.10 11.51 0.93
CA ALA A 89 5.71 12.60 1.83
C ALA A 89 4.45 13.34 1.33
N LEU A 90 4.39 13.68 0.04
CA LEU A 90 3.21 14.27 -0.58
C LEU A 90 2.01 13.31 -0.51
N GLY A 91 2.24 12.02 -0.72
CA GLY A 91 1.22 10.98 -0.56
C GLY A 91 0.66 10.94 0.86
N GLN A 92 1.50 11.09 1.88
CA GLN A 92 1.04 11.20 3.29
C GLN A 92 0.20 12.46 3.51
N ILE A 93 0.61 13.61 2.96
CA ILE A 93 -0.15 14.87 3.09
C ILE A 93 -1.52 14.75 2.42
N VAL A 94 -1.56 14.24 1.18
CA VAL A 94 -2.82 14.01 0.45
C VAL A 94 -3.70 13.02 1.19
N TRP A 95 -3.13 11.93 1.70
CA TRP A 95 -3.86 10.92 2.44
C TRP A 95 -4.46 11.48 3.74
N ALA A 96 -3.67 12.22 4.53
CA ALA A 96 -4.14 12.88 5.74
C ALA A 96 -5.20 13.95 5.43
N GLY A 97 -4.98 14.77 4.40
CA GLY A 97 -5.93 15.79 3.95
C GLY A 97 -7.25 15.19 3.46
N TRP A 98 -7.22 14.07 2.74
CA TRP A 98 -8.42 13.34 2.33
C TRP A 98 -9.15 12.69 3.50
N LEU A 99 -8.41 12.08 4.44
CA LEU A 99 -8.99 11.47 5.66
C LEU A 99 -9.63 12.50 6.59
N TRP A 100 -9.03 13.69 6.65
CA TRP A 100 -9.49 14.81 7.47
C TRP A 100 -10.39 15.77 6.70
N HIS A 101 -10.76 15.42 5.45
CA HIS A 101 -11.69 16.21 4.67
C HIS A 101 -13.06 16.12 5.34
N TRP A 102 -13.35 17.16 6.14
CA TRP A 102 -14.64 17.34 6.77
C TRP A 102 -15.69 17.52 5.67
N HIS A 103 -16.73 16.69 5.72
CA HIS A 103 -17.90 16.86 4.88
C HIS A 103 -19.01 17.36 5.77
N GLU A 104 -19.53 18.55 5.49
CA GLU A 104 -20.68 19.11 6.19
C GLU A 104 -21.84 18.12 6.07
N LEU A 105 -22.46 17.75 7.19
CA LEU A 105 -23.73 17.01 7.16
C LEU A 105 -24.76 17.88 6.40
N PRO A 106 -25.70 17.30 5.63
CA PRO A 106 -26.72 18.07 4.88
C PRO A 106 -27.65 18.99 5.72
N GLY A 107 -27.40 19.11 7.04
CA GLY A 107 -28.11 19.96 7.98
C GLY A 107 -27.22 20.89 8.84
N GLY A 108 -25.93 21.06 8.53
CA GLY A 108 -25.09 22.11 9.14
C GLY A 108 -24.79 21.97 10.64
N GLY A 109 -24.66 20.75 11.16
CA GLY A 109 -24.33 20.50 12.56
C GLY A 109 -23.02 19.74 12.73
N ASP A 110 -22.10 20.27 13.55
CA ASP A 110 -20.76 19.69 13.77
C ASP A 110 -20.63 18.83 15.05
N TYR A 111 -21.71 18.51 15.76
CA TYR A 111 -21.71 17.62 16.94
C TYR A 111 -23.03 16.82 17.05
N PRO A 112 -23.05 15.61 17.66
CA PRO A 112 -24.31 14.92 17.99
C PRO A 112 -25.02 15.60 19.18
N PRO A 113 -26.33 15.34 19.40
CA PRO A 113 -27.11 15.94 20.50
C PRO A 113 -26.55 15.63 21.89
#